data_AF-A0A8R1EIS6-F1
#
_entry.id   AF-A0A8R1EIS6-F1
#
_cell.length_a   1.000
_cell.length_b   1.000
_cell.length_c   1.000
_cell.angle_alpha   90.00
_cell.angle_beta   90.00
_cell.angle_gamma   90.00
#
_symmetry.space_group_name_H-M   'P 1'
#
loop_
_entity.id
_entity.type
_entity.pdbx_description
1 polymer ?
#
loop_
_entity_poly.entity_id
_entity_poly.type
_entity_poly.pdbx_seq_one_letter_code
_entity_poly.pdbx_strand_id
1 'polypeptide(L)'
;MRESKNAQAPKPVPYESGIAADGLVPGKTLVVYGTPEKKAKKFNINLLKKNGDIALHFNPRFDEKVCCCLFYSQYGALQTRSLRTMGETATLATIECVADVYL
;
A
#
# COMPACT_ATOMS: atom_id res chain seq x y z
N MET A 1 -24.79 -23.04 1.82
CA MET A 1 -24.93 -21.59 2.06
C MET A 1 -23.63 -20.93 1.64
N ARG A 2 -23.63 -20.17 0.54
CA ARG A 2 -22.43 -19.42 0.10
C ARG A 2 -22.41 -18.13 0.90
N GLU A 3 -21.38 -17.94 1.72
CA GLU A 3 -21.14 -16.65 2.39
C GLU A 3 -21.14 -15.55 1.33
N SER A 4 -22.10 -14.63 1.45
CA SER A 4 -22.09 -13.38 0.72
C SER A 4 -20.84 -12.63 1.14
N LYS A 5 -19.79 -12.69 0.31
CA LYS A 5 -18.65 -11.77 0.42
C LYS A 5 -19.25 -10.37 0.47
N ASN A 6 -19.14 -9.73 1.63
CA ASN A 6 -19.45 -8.32 1.80
C ASN A 6 -18.53 -7.55 0.85
N ALA A 7 -18.99 -7.31 -0.37
CA ALA A 7 -18.21 -6.64 -1.39
C ALA A 7 -18.20 -5.14 -1.03
N GLN A 8 -17.15 -4.72 -0.34
CA GLN A 8 -16.89 -3.31 -0.10
C GLN A 8 -16.95 -2.59 -1.45
N ALA A 9 -17.81 -1.57 -1.57
CA ALA A 9 -17.95 -0.78 -2.78
C ALA A 9 -16.57 -0.27 -3.23
N PRO A 10 -16.31 -0.22 -4.56
CA PRO A 10 -15.03 0.23 -5.09
C PRO A 10 -14.71 1.63 -4.55
N LYS A 11 -13.51 1.77 -3.97
CA LYS A 11 -13.03 3.06 -3.49
C LYS A 11 -12.63 3.93 -4.69
N PRO A 12 -12.94 5.23 -4.68
CA PRO A 12 -12.49 6.13 -5.73
C PRO A 12 -10.95 6.22 -5.73
N VAL A 13 -10.36 6.38 -6.91
CA VAL A 13 -8.92 6.63 -7.08
C VAL A 13 -8.77 8.03 -7.69
N PRO A 14 -8.06 8.98 -7.03
CA PRO A 14 -7.24 8.82 -5.83
C PRO A 14 -8.07 8.57 -4.55
N TYR A 15 -7.56 7.68 -3.68
CA TYR A 15 -8.15 7.34 -2.39
C TYR A 15 -7.31 7.94 -1.27
N GLU A 16 -7.96 8.61 -0.31
CA GLU A 16 -7.33 9.14 0.88
C GLU A 16 -8.19 8.85 2.11
N SER A 17 -7.56 8.31 3.16
CA SER A 17 -8.20 8.09 4.45
C SER A 17 -7.17 7.99 5.58
N GLY A 18 -7.59 8.25 6.81
CA GLY A 18 -6.86 7.79 7.98
C GLY A 18 -6.80 6.26 8.05
N ILE A 19 -5.76 5.70 8.67
CA ILE A 19 -5.54 4.25 8.78
C ILE A 19 -6.28 3.68 10.01
N ALA A 20 -6.08 4.29 11.17
CA ALA A 20 -6.73 3.96 12.44
C ALA A 20 -6.52 5.11 13.42
N ALA A 21 -7.26 5.14 14.54
CA ALA A 21 -7.10 6.18 15.57
C ALA A 21 -5.68 6.21 16.18
N ASP A 22 -5.05 5.05 16.29
CA ASP A 22 -3.69 4.87 16.79
C ASP A 22 -2.62 4.78 15.68
N GLY A 23 -3.02 4.93 14.42
CA GLY A 23 -2.12 4.82 13.27
C GLY A 23 -1.59 3.40 13.04
N LEU A 24 -0.46 3.31 12.34
CA LEU A 24 0.22 2.04 12.06
C LEU A 24 1.41 1.88 13.02
N VAL A 25 1.17 1.22 14.15
CA VAL A 25 2.18 0.96 15.20
C VAL A 25 2.94 -0.36 14.96
N PRO A 26 4.11 -0.57 15.60
CA PRO A 26 4.89 -1.80 15.44
C PRO A 26 4.06 -3.07 15.65
N GLY A 27 4.25 -4.05 14.77
CA GLY A 27 3.49 -5.30 14.78
C GLY A 27 2.13 -5.24 14.08
N LYS A 28 1.66 -4.05 13.67
CA LYS A 28 0.50 -3.93 12.78
C LYS A 28 0.91 -4.04 11.30
N THR A 29 -0.03 -4.53 10.51
CA THR A 29 0.12 -4.70 9.07
C THR A 29 -1.01 -3.99 8.33
N LEU A 30 -0.65 -3.16 7.35
CA LEU A 30 -1.58 -2.61 6.37
C LEU A 30 -1.56 -3.49 5.11
N VAL A 31 -2.74 -3.95 4.70
CA VAL A 31 -2.90 -4.78 3.50
C VAL A 31 -3.76 -4.03 2.49
N VAL A 32 -3.18 -3.77 1.32
CA VAL A 32 -3.87 -3.09 0.22
C VAL A 32 -4.11 -4.08 -0.92
N TYR A 33 -5.39 -4.27 -1.25
CA TYR A 33 -5.84 -5.05 -2.40
C TYR A 33 -6.26 -4.09 -3.51
N GLY A 34 -5.68 -4.26 -4.70
CA GLY A 34 -6.06 -3.47 -5.86
C GLY A 34 -5.70 -4.14 -7.17
N THR A 35 -6.41 -3.74 -8.22
CA THR A 35 -6.09 -4.12 -9.60
C THR A 35 -5.64 -2.88 -10.34
N PRO A 36 -4.35 -2.77 -10.71
CA PRO A 36 -3.91 -1.72 -11.63
C PRO A 36 -4.71 -1.80 -12.93
N GLU A 37 -4.98 -0.66 -13.55
CA GLU A 37 -5.60 -0.66 -14.87
C GLU A 37 -4.72 -1.39 -15.88
N LYS A 38 -5.33 -2.07 -16.87
CA LYS A 38 -4.61 -2.85 -17.90
C LYS A 38 -3.53 -2.06 -18.65
N LYS A 39 -3.68 -0.73 -18.74
CA LYS A 39 -2.76 0.18 -19.43
C LYS A 39 -2.06 1.14 -18.45
N ALA A 40 -2.13 0.87 -17.14
CA ALA A 40 -1.46 1.69 -16.14
C ALA A 40 0.05 1.64 -16.37
N LYS A 41 0.69 2.81 -16.43
CA LYS A 41 2.16 2.90 -16.46
C LYS A 41 2.76 2.78 -15.06
N LYS A 42 2.05 3.28 -14.06
CA LYS A 42 2.45 3.29 -12.65
C LYS A 42 1.24 3.45 -11.75
N PHE A 43 1.42 3.13 -10.47
CA PHE A 43 0.54 3.57 -9.39
C PHE A 43 1.39 3.90 -8.17
N ASN A 44 0.83 4.61 -7.20
CA ASN A 44 1.54 4.84 -5.94
C ASN A 44 0.62 4.71 -4.72
N ILE A 45 1.23 4.32 -3.61
CA ILE A 45 0.65 4.31 -2.27
C ILE A 45 1.58 5.14 -1.39
N ASN A 46 1.02 6.17 -0.76
CA ASN A 46 1.74 7.01 0.18
C ASN A 46 1.21 6.74 1.58
N LEU A 47 2.11 6.51 2.54
CA LEU A 47 1.77 6.59 3.95
C LEU A 47 2.28 7.91 4.49
N LEU A 48 1.34 8.72 4.99
CA LEU A 48 1.59 10.05 5.50
C LEU A 48 1.60 10.02 7.02
N LYS A 49 2.47 10.84 7.61
CA LYS A 49 2.40 11.20 9.03
C LYS A 49 1.34 12.27 9.26
N LYS A 50 0.94 12.45 10.52
CA LYS A 50 0.08 13.57 10.96
C LYS A 50 0.54 14.96 10.52
N ASN A 51 1.85 15.17 10.32
CA ASN A 51 2.41 16.43 9.86
C ASN A 51 2.46 16.58 8.32
N GLY A 52 1.99 15.58 7.57
CA GLY A 52 1.98 15.57 6.10
C GLY A 52 3.23 14.95 5.44
N ASP A 53 4.26 14.60 6.22
CA ASP A 53 5.47 13.96 5.66
C ASP A 53 5.17 12.56 5.13
N ILE A 54 5.82 12.20 4.02
CA ILE A 54 5.71 10.87 3.41
C ILE A 54 6.63 9.89 4.14
N ALA A 55 6.09 9.08 5.04
CA ALA A 55 6.84 8.03 5.73
C ALA A 55 7.21 6.86 4.82
N LEU A 56 6.34 6.55 3.85
CA LEU A 56 6.57 5.57 2.81
C LEU A 56 5.97 6.05 1.49
N HIS A 57 6.82 6.13 0.47
CA HIS A 57 6.39 6.25 -0.91
C HIS A 57 6.57 4.90 -1.59
N PHE A 58 5.48 4.25 -1.97
CA PHE A 58 5.52 3.02 -2.77
C PHE A 58 5.03 3.34 -4.18
N ASN A 59 5.86 3.17 -5.21
CA ASN A 59 5.54 3.63 -6.57
C ASN A 59 5.98 2.62 -7.64
N PRO A 60 5.25 1.50 -7.81
CA PRO A 60 5.54 0.56 -8.88
C PRO A 60 5.34 1.20 -10.24
N ARG A 61 6.32 1.00 -11.12
CA ARG A 61 6.29 1.39 -12.53
C ARG A 61 6.34 0.12 -13.38
N PHE A 62 5.39 -0.02 -14.30
CA PHE A 62 5.24 -1.19 -15.17
C PHE A 62 5.93 -1.01 -16.52
N ASP A 63 6.18 0.24 -16.91
CA ASP A 63 6.86 0.62 -18.15
C ASP A 63 8.39 0.59 -18.02
N GLU A 64 8.90 0.67 -16.80
CA GLU A 64 10.29 0.37 -16.49
C GLU A 64 10.43 -1.14 -16.31
N LYS A 65 11.36 -1.81 -17.03
CA LYS A 65 11.65 -3.26 -16.90
C LYS A 65 12.19 -3.67 -15.52
N VAL A 66 12.11 -2.77 -14.55
CA VAL A 66 12.50 -2.97 -13.19
C VAL A 66 11.23 -2.90 -12.38
N CYS A 67 10.99 -3.91 -11.54
CA CYS A 67 10.11 -3.76 -10.39
C CYS A 67 10.78 -2.74 -9.45
N CYS A 68 10.88 -1.48 -9.89
CA CYS A 68 11.38 -0.36 -9.13
C CYS A 68 10.29 -0.02 -8.12
N CYS A 69 10.14 -0.88 -7.13
CA CYS A 69 9.62 -0.47 -5.86
C CYS A 69 10.67 0.49 -5.31
N LEU A 70 10.58 1.77 -5.62
CA LEU A 70 11.37 2.77 -4.93
C LEU A 70 10.86 2.75 -3.48
N PHE A 71 11.53 1.99 -2.63
CA PHE A 71 11.29 1.94 -1.20
C PHE A 71 12.10 3.06 -0.57
N TYR A 72 11.47 4.21 -0.35
CA TYR A 72 12.06 5.20 0.54
C TYR A 72 11.25 5.19 1.84
N SER A 73 11.66 4.36 2.80
CA SER A 73 11.35 4.64 4.19
C SER A 73 12.46 5.54 4.68
N GLN A 74 12.19 6.85 4.76
CA GLN A 74 13.19 7.83 5.20
C GLN A 74 13.67 7.59 6.64
N TYR A 75 13.04 6.66 7.37
CA TYR A 75 13.35 6.29 8.76
C TYR A 75 13.62 4.79 8.97
N GLY A 76 13.59 3.95 7.93
CA GLY A 76 13.75 2.49 8.07
C GLY A 76 12.67 1.79 8.90
N ALA A 77 11.57 2.47 9.23
CA ALA A 77 10.59 2.02 10.21
C ALA A 77 9.40 1.26 9.61
N LEU A 78 9.23 1.33 8.29
CA LEU A 78 8.24 0.57 7.54
C LEU A 78 8.95 -0.42 6.64
N GLN A 79 8.58 -1.70 6.76
CA GLN A 79 9.08 -2.75 5.90
C GLN A 79 7.95 -3.27 4.99
N THR A 80 8.12 -3.14 3.68
CA THR A 80 7.21 -3.79 2.73
C THR A 80 7.69 -5.22 2.51
N ARG A 81 6.92 -6.22 2.98
CA ARG A 81 7.35 -7.63 2.92
C ARG A 81 6.99 -8.36 1.63
N SER A 82 5.95 -7.92 0.93
CA SER A 82 5.46 -8.66 -0.24
C SER A 82 4.72 -7.72 -1.19
N LEU A 83 5.25 -7.59 -2.41
CA LEU A 83 4.46 -7.27 -3.58
C LEU A 83 4.21 -8.58 -4.32
N ARG A 84 3.03 -9.17 -4.14
CA ARG A 84 2.65 -10.36 -4.89
C ARG A 84 1.60 -9.97 -5.93
N THR A 85 1.94 -10.15 -7.19
CA THR A 85 0.95 -10.23 -8.26
C THR A 85 0.23 -11.57 -8.09
N MET A 86 -0.96 -11.54 -7.51
CA MET A 86 -1.82 -12.71 -7.39
C MET A 86 -2.50 -12.90 -8.77
N GLY A 87 -1.83 -13.61 -9.68
CA GLY A 87 -2.26 -13.78 -11.07
C GLY A 87 -2.08 -12.52 -11.93
N GLU A 88 -2.64 -12.53 -13.15
CA GLU A 88 -2.42 -11.50 -14.18
C GLU A 88 -2.99 -10.10 -13.84
N THR A 89 -3.77 -9.94 -12.75
CA THR A 89 -4.56 -8.71 -12.55
C THR A 89 -4.72 -8.21 -11.12
N ALA A 90 -4.24 -8.90 -10.07
CA ALA A 90 -4.39 -8.42 -8.70
C ALA A 90 -3.03 -8.15 -8.05
N THR A 91 -2.85 -6.92 -7.57
CA THR A 91 -1.67 -6.53 -6.80
C THR A 91 -2.02 -6.52 -5.32
N LEU A 92 -1.28 -7.31 -4.54
CA LEU A 92 -1.31 -7.28 -3.09
C LEU A 92 -0.04 -6.59 -2.59
N ALA A 93 -0.21 -5.48 -1.88
CA ALA A 93 0.86 -4.83 -1.13
C ALA A 93 0.63 -5.04 0.38
N THR A 94 1.61 -5.64 1.04
CA THR A 94 1.63 -5.82 2.49
C THR A 94 2.72 -4.95 3.10
N ILE A 95 2.31 -3.96 3.89
CA ILE A 95 3.20 -3.01 4.57
C ILE A 95 3.14 -3.30 6.07
N GLU A 96 4.28 -3.69 6.63
CA GLU A 96 4.43 -3.97 8.06
C GLU A 96 5.14 -2.82 8.74
N CYS A 97 4.62 -2.40 9.88
CA CYS A 97 5.31 -1.47 10.74
C CYS A 97 6.24 -2.25 11.67
N VAL A 98 7.54 -1.97 11.57
CA VAL A 98 8.61 -2.67 12.29
C VAL A 98 9.31 -1.79 13.33
N ALA A 99 9.05 -0.49 13.32
CA ALA A 99 9.51 0.48 14.31
C ALA A 99 8.50 1.63 14.43
N ASP A 100 8.52 2.36 15.54
CA ASP A 100 7.54 3.42 15.80
C ASP A 100 7.55 4.48 14.70
N VAL A 101 6.47 4.49 13.91
CA VAL A 101 6.15 5.57 13.00
C VAL A 101 4.92 6.24 13.56
N TYR A 102 5.08 7.48 14.02
CA TYR A 102 3.95 8.34 14.36
C TYR A 102 3.22 8.75 13.08
N LEU A 103 2.44 7.81 12.52
CA LEU A 103 1.54 8.01 11.39
C LEU A 103 0.26 8.73 11.83
#